data_AF-A0A1M7YLU5-F1
#
_entry.id   AF-A0A1M7YLU5-F1
#
_cell.length_a   1.000
_cell.length_b   1.000
_cell.length_c   1.000
_cell.angle_alpha   90.00
_cell.angle_beta   90.00
_cell.angle_gamma   90.00
#
_symmetry.space_group_name_H-M   'P 1'
#
loop_
_entity.id
_entity.type
_entity.pdbx_description
1 polymer ?
#
loop_
_entity_poly.entity_id
_entity_poly.type
_entity_poly.pdbx_seq_one_letter_code
_entity_poly.pdbx_strand_id
1 'polypeptide(L)'
;MAFVERLHYYGPFTAEDIAVDPFNTDIVAVSLKVDRFSPRHRGVAIFDKGIQREETTADHTGSNRIEYSTSSQRLYGYNNETTEYGLRELIVDPMGVNEVSVWKQYISGFGVDIHIHGNVIYSTTGVAIDMNGSSPTTLGRYPISGTASELLIDDFEHLAYFLVGNKIELFDLDTYVSRGSIPLPTVSSDKTDDLVIYQHKKFALRVANGNQIMFIDAVPGDQDGDGIEDYMDNCPETANPDQLDTDQDSLGDICDVYPNDADNYAACLVETQVQHEIIDNLNAANHQLQSDLDSCQGQTQNLNATISQLHSANTQLLSENHQLEEALTALKNSIDSDADGVPDYLDLCPNSRKNKPVDANGC
;
A
#
# COMPACT_ATOMS: atom_id res chain seq x y z
N MET A 1 25.20 14.45 -3.59
CA MET A 1 24.27 14.45 -2.44
C MET A 1 24.45 15.74 -1.67
N ALA A 2 23.56 16.71 -1.88
CA ALA A 2 23.46 17.90 -1.06
C ALA A 2 22.03 17.89 -0.51
N PHE A 3 21.89 17.51 0.76
CA PHE A 3 20.63 17.67 1.49
C PHE A 3 20.37 19.19 1.56
N VAL A 4 19.22 19.63 1.06
CA VAL A 4 18.76 21.00 1.29
C VAL A 4 18.33 21.06 2.76
N GLU A 5 19.26 21.43 3.64
CA GLU A 5 18.97 21.69 5.05
C GLU A 5 18.02 22.89 5.14
N ARG A 6 16.72 22.63 5.32
CA ARG A 6 15.88 23.58 6.04
C ARG A 6 16.43 23.60 7.47
N LEU A 7 16.99 24.73 7.90
CA LEU A 7 17.45 24.98 9.27
C LEU A 7 16.25 24.84 10.22
N HIS A 8 16.02 23.64 10.74
CA HIS A 8 15.08 23.41 11.82
C HIS A 8 15.76 23.79 13.13
N TYR A 9 15.06 24.50 14.00
CA TYR A 9 15.55 24.94 15.33
C TYR A 9 16.11 23.78 16.18
N TYR A 10 15.73 22.54 15.87
CA TYR A 10 16.05 21.33 16.62
C TYR A 10 17.30 20.57 16.11
N GLY A 11 17.94 21.01 15.03
CA GLY A 11 19.04 20.27 14.38
C GLY A 11 18.55 19.26 13.33
N PRO A 12 19.44 18.39 12.80
CA PRO A 12 19.08 17.42 11.77
C PRO A 12 18.19 16.31 12.34
N PHE A 13 17.21 15.88 11.54
CA PHE A 13 16.43 14.69 11.85
C PHE A 13 17.20 13.42 11.46
N THR A 14 17.07 12.38 12.28
CA THR A 14 17.60 11.04 12.02
C THR A 14 16.45 10.05 11.83
N ALA A 15 16.72 8.93 11.15
CA ALA A 15 15.74 7.86 11.04
C ALA A 15 15.59 7.15 12.38
N GLU A 16 14.35 7.01 12.83
CA GLU A 16 13.96 6.11 13.92
C GLU A 16 13.67 4.71 13.39
N ASP A 17 12.97 4.65 12.26
CA ASP A 17 12.59 3.44 11.58
C ASP A 17 12.42 3.70 10.08
N ILE A 18 12.59 2.67 9.26
CA ILE A 18 12.54 2.74 7.80
C ILE A 18 11.75 1.54 7.27
N ALA A 19 10.71 1.80 6.50
CA ALA A 19 9.97 0.78 5.76
C ALA A 19 10.16 0.99 4.25
N VAL A 20 10.52 -0.07 3.54
CA VAL A 20 10.67 -0.04 2.07
C VAL A 20 9.33 -0.38 1.43
N ASP A 21 8.96 0.35 0.38
CA ASP A 21 7.73 0.06 -0.37
C ASP A 21 7.79 -1.36 -0.98
N PRO A 22 6.73 -2.18 -0.83
CA PRO A 22 6.76 -3.60 -1.21
C PRO A 22 6.89 -3.84 -2.72
N PHE A 23 6.57 -2.85 -3.56
CA PHE A 23 6.61 -2.97 -5.01
C PHE A 23 7.60 -2.03 -5.68
N ASN A 24 8.24 -1.13 -4.92
CA ASN A 24 9.23 -0.20 -5.45
C ASN A 24 10.32 0.13 -4.43
N THR A 25 11.47 -0.53 -4.54
CA THR A 25 12.61 -0.35 -3.63
C THR A 25 13.24 1.04 -3.65
N ASP A 26 12.90 1.90 -4.62
CA ASP A 26 13.34 3.30 -4.64
C ASP A 26 12.49 4.21 -3.72
N ILE A 27 11.36 3.70 -3.21
CA ILE A 27 10.46 4.41 -2.31
C ILE A 27 10.63 3.85 -0.90
N VAL A 28 10.87 4.74 0.06
CA VAL A 28 10.97 4.39 1.47
C VAL A 28 10.14 5.34 2.32
N ALA A 29 9.41 4.80 3.29
CA ALA A 29 8.84 5.56 4.39
C ALA A 29 9.88 5.63 5.52
N VAL A 30 10.04 6.79 6.12
CA VAL A 30 10.99 7.01 7.22
C VAL A 30 10.25 7.65 8.37
N SER A 31 10.26 6.99 9.52
CA SER A 31 9.88 7.62 10.79
C SER A 31 11.04 8.49 11.26
N LEU A 32 10.81 9.79 11.38
CA LEU A 32 11.84 10.77 11.71
C LEU A 32 11.88 10.99 13.22
N LYS A 33 13.09 11.20 13.75
CA LYS A 33 13.31 11.65 15.12
C LYS A 33 14.33 12.76 15.21
N VAL A 34 14.36 13.43 16.36
CA VAL A 34 15.47 14.27 16.78
C VAL A 34 16.07 13.76 18.07
N ASP A 35 17.39 13.61 18.09
CA ASP A 35 18.08 13.16 19.29
C ASP A 35 18.00 14.23 20.38
N ARG A 36 17.89 13.80 21.65
CA ARG A 36 17.91 14.63 22.87
C ARG A 36 16.63 15.42 23.18
N PHE A 37 15.53 15.21 22.47
CA PHE A 37 14.22 15.73 22.84
C PHE A 37 13.27 14.58 23.20
N SER A 38 12.25 14.89 23.99
CA SER A 38 11.17 13.96 24.33
C SER A 38 9.84 14.71 24.31
N PRO A 39 8.84 14.26 23.52
CA PRO A 39 8.94 13.21 22.51
C PRO A 39 9.91 13.55 21.35
N ARG A 40 10.64 12.55 20.88
CA ARG A 40 11.66 12.63 19.83
C ARG A 40 11.07 12.55 18.44
N HIS A 41 9.88 11.93 18.29
CA HIS A 41 9.22 11.76 17.00
C HIS A 41 8.99 13.08 16.24
N ARG A 42 9.24 13.10 14.93
CA ARG A 42 9.15 14.26 14.03
C ARG A 42 8.34 13.97 12.76
N GLY A 43 7.40 13.04 12.85
CA GLY A 43 6.54 12.64 11.75
C GLY A 43 7.14 11.53 10.92
N VAL A 44 6.32 10.99 10.04
CA VAL A 44 6.69 10.03 9.00
C VAL A 44 6.75 10.79 7.67
N ALA A 45 7.77 10.52 6.88
CA ALA A 45 7.95 11.10 5.56
C ALA A 45 8.23 10.03 4.51
N ILE A 46 7.78 10.26 3.28
CA ILE A 46 8.07 9.39 2.14
C ILE A 46 9.22 9.98 1.34
N PHE A 47 10.19 9.15 1.01
CA PHE A 47 11.30 9.49 0.12
C PHE A 47 11.20 8.66 -1.14
N ASP A 48 11.21 9.32 -2.29
CA ASP A 48 11.20 8.71 -3.61
C ASP A 48 12.54 9.01 -4.28
N LYS A 49 13.36 7.98 -4.48
CA LYS A 49 14.75 8.10 -5.00
C LYS A 49 15.59 9.08 -4.17
N GLY A 50 15.37 9.07 -2.86
CA GLY A 50 16.04 9.93 -1.89
C GLY A 50 15.53 11.37 -1.84
N ILE A 51 14.46 11.71 -2.58
CA ILE A 51 13.82 13.02 -2.51
C ILE A 51 12.57 12.91 -1.63
N GLN A 52 12.51 13.71 -0.57
CA GLN A 52 11.33 13.75 0.31
C GLN A 52 10.12 14.32 -0.43
N ARG A 53 8.97 13.63 -0.31
CA ARG A 53 7.66 14.16 -0.72
C ARG A 53 7.18 15.26 0.24
N GLU A 54 6.21 16.05 -0.21
CA GLU A 54 5.81 17.28 0.50
C GLU A 54 5.07 16.99 1.81
N GLU A 55 4.11 16.06 1.78
CA GLU A 55 3.26 15.74 2.92
C GLU A 55 3.93 14.76 3.89
N THR A 56 3.88 15.12 5.17
CA THR A 56 4.42 14.34 6.28
C THR A 56 3.40 14.29 7.41
N THR A 57 3.44 13.24 8.24
CA THR A 57 2.56 13.18 9.42
C THR A 57 3.00 14.16 10.51
N ALA A 58 2.16 14.35 11.53
CA ALA A 58 2.41 15.24 12.65
C ALA A 58 3.62 14.79 13.51
N ASP A 59 4.24 15.76 14.19
CA ASP A 59 5.34 15.50 15.14
C ASP A 59 4.83 15.14 16.55
N HIS A 60 5.77 14.76 17.44
CA HIS A 60 5.57 14.40 18.85
C HIS A 60 4.75 13.14 19.14
N THR A 61 3.49 13.06 18.68
CA THR A 61 2.61 11.90 18.84
C THR A 61 2.35 11.29 17.47
N GLY A 62 3.12 10.26 17.13
CA GLY A 62 3.05 9.64 15.80
C GLY A 62 3.59 8.21 15.80
N SER A 63 4.02 7.74 14.64
CA SER A 63 4.43 6.35 14.43
C SER A 63 5.95 6.21 14.55
N ASN A 64 6.45 5.83 15.72
CA ASN A 64 7.87 5.55 15.93
C ASN A 64 8.31 4.30 15.15
N ARG A 65 7.44 3.29 15.12
CA ARG A 65 7.59 2.08 14.30
C ARG A 65 6.63 2.15 13.13
N ILE A 66 7.09 1.76 11.96
CA ILE A 66 6.33 1.80 10.71
C ILE A 66 6.60 0.56 9.86
N GLU A 67 5.57 0.08 9.18
CA GLU A 67 5.74 -1.02 8.23
C GLU A 67 4.64 -0.96 7.17
N TYR A 68 5.01 -1.29 5.93
CA TYR A 68 4.05 -1.36 4.83
C TYR A 68 3.16 -2.59 4.99
N SER A 69 1.90 -2.46 4.59
CA SER A 69 1.10 -3.65 4.33
C SER A 69 1.56 -4.32 3.03
N THR A 70 0.81 -5.31 2.55
CA THR A 70 0.96 -5.86 1.19
C THR A 70 0.61 -4.87 0.05
N SER A 71 0.53 -3.56 0.33
CA SER A 71 0.16 -2.49 -0.60
C SER A 71 1.07 -1.27 -0.45
N SER A 72 1.54 -0.71 -1.57
CA SER A 72 2.28 0.57 -1.61
C SER A 72 1.51 1.77 -1.06
N GLN A 73 0.17 1.68 -0.99
CA GLN A 73 -0.67 2.80 -0.56
C GLN A 73 -0.95 2.78 0.94
N ARG A 74 -0.58 1.72 1.65
CA ARG A 74 -0.99 1.51 3.03
C ARG A 74 0.21 1.17 3.89
N LEU A 75 0.43 2.05 4.86
CA LEU A 75 1.48 1.95 5.84
C LEU A 75 0.80 1.93 7.22
N TYR A 76 1.26 1.06 8.10
CA TYR A 76 0.83 1.09 9.49
C TYR A 76 1.96 1.60 10.36
N GLY A 77 1.60 2.11 11.53
CA GLY A 77 2.61 2.50 12.49
C GLY A 77 2.13 2.49 13.92
N TYR A 78 3.07 2.54 14.84
CA TYR A 78 2.80 2.44 16.26
C TYR A 78 3.56 3.50 17.05
N ASN A 79 2.85 4.18 17.96
CA ASN A 79 3.45 5.09 18.92
C ASN A 79 4.00 4.30 20.10
N ASN A 80 5.32 4.12 20.15
CA ASN A 80 6.01 3.42 21.23
C ASN A 80 6.80 4.36 22.15
N GLU A 81 6.60 5.68 22.04
CA GLU A 81 7.34 6.69 22.80
C GLU A 81 6.47 7.40 23.85
N THR A 82 5.17 7.52 23.62
CA THR A 82 4.26 8.20 24.55
C THR A 82 3.22 7.25 25.11
N THR A 83 2.56 7.64 26.20
CA THR A 83 1.47 6.85 26.81
C THR A 83 0.20 6.81 25.95
N GLU A 84 0.19 7.42 24.78
CA GLU A 84 -0.90 7.31 23.82
C GLU A 84 -1.04 5.89 23.28
N TYR A 85 0.09 5.23 22.97
CA TYR A 85 0.14 3.87 22.40
C TYR A 85 -0.82 3.66 21.21
N GLY A 86 -0.92 4.66 20.33
CA GLY A 86 -1.78 4.61 19.16
C GLY A 86 -1.21 3.70 18.09
N LEU A 87 -2.00 2.72 17.65
CA LEU A 87 -1.84 2.03 16.37
C LEU A 87 -2.46 2.89 15.28
N ARG A 88 -1.73 3.13 14.21
CA ARG A 88 -2.04 4.15 13.20
C ARG A 88 -2.13 3.51 11.83
N GLU A 89 -3.13 3.92 11.06
CA GLU A 89 -3.21 3.68 9.64
C GLU A 89 -2.81 4.95 8.91
N LEU A 90 -1.88 4.80 7.98
CA LEU A 90 -1.31 5.85 7.17
C LEU A 90 -1.55 5.50 5.69
N ILE A 91 -1.98 6.48 4.91
CA ILE A 91 -2.14 6.36 3.46
C ILE A 91 -0.97 7.06 2.78
N VAL A 92 -0.33 6.33 1.88
CA VAL A 92 0.79 6.81 1.06
C VAL A 92 0.25 7.14 -0.33
N ASP A 93 0.53 8.36 -0.78
CA ASP A 93 0.09 8.89 -2.06
C ASP A 93 1.23 9.67 -2.75
N PRO A 94 1.02 10.19 -3.98
CA PRO A 94 2.07 10.95 -4.67
C PRO A 94 2.52 12.24 -3.97
N MET A 95 1.70 12.81 -3.07
CA MET A 95 2.06 14.00 -2.29
C MET A 95 2.86 13.67 -1.03
N GLY A 96 2.71 12.47 -0.48
CA GLY A 96 3.49 12.01 0.68
C GLY A 96 2.76 10.95 1.49
N VAL A 97 2.61 11.20 2.79
CA VAL A 97 1.92 10.30 3.72
C VAL A 97 0.97 11.07 4.62
N ASN A 98 -0.24 10.55 4.75
CA ASN A 98 -1.31 11.12 5.56
C ASN A 98 -1.81 10.11 6.59
N GLU A 99 -2.03 10.57 7.80
CA GLU A 99 -2.67 9.75 8.83
C GLU A 99 -4.19 9.75 8.67
N VAL A 100 -4.79 8.56 8.66
CA VAL A 100 -6.24 8.40 8.47
C VAL A 100 -6.95 7.89 9.71
N SER A 101 -6.32 7.00 10.48
CA SER A 101 -6.94 6.37 11.65
C SER A 101 -5.94 6.22 12.79
N VAL A 102 -6.42 6.36 14.03
CA VAL A 102 -5.66 6.10 15.25
C VAL A 102 -6.51 5.27 16.20
N TRP A 103 -6.05 4.07 16.51
CA TRP A 103 -6.70 3.14 17.43
C TRP A 103 -5.84 2.93 18.67
N LYS A 104 -6.45 3.02 19.86
CA LYS A 104 -5.76 2.91 21.14
C LYS A 104 -6.17 1.61 21.84
N GLN A 105 -5.38 1.18 22.82
CA GLN A 105 -5.65 0.01 23.68
C GLN A 105 -5.46 -1.36 23.03
N TYR A 106 -5.03 -1.43 21.76
CA TYR A 106 -4.72 -2.70 21.09
C TYR A 106 -3.33 -3.22 21.44
N ILE A 107 -2.34 -2.31 21.45
CA ILE A 107 -0.96 -2.58 21.86
C ILE A 107 -0.61 -1.52 22.92
N SER A 108 0.18 -1.88 23.92
CA SER A 108 0.72 -0.93 24.90
C SER A 108 2.13 -1.30 25.29
N GLY A 109 2.99 -0.30 25.44
CA GLY A 109 4.35 -0.47 25.91
C GLY A 109 5.33 0.46 25.19
N PHE A 110 6.37 0.87 25.90
CA PHE A 110 7.48 1.59 25.30
C PHE A 110 8.44 0.61 24.62
N GLY A 111 9.05 1.02 23.51
CA GLY A 111 10.02 0.19 22.78
C GLY A 111 9.44 -1.06 22.14
N VAL A 112 8.10 -1.15 22.03
CA VAL A 112 7.43 -2.22 21.30
C VAL A 112 7.67 -2.05 19.81
N ASP A 113 7.91 -3.17 19.14
CA ASP A 113 7.94 -3.26 17.70
C ASP A 113 6.69 -3.93 17.15
N ILE A 114 6.42 -3.68 15.88
CA ILE A 114 5.35 -4.32 15.12
C ILE A 114 5.94 -5.03 13.91
N HIS A 115 5.33 -6.16 13.55
CA HIS A 115 5.59 -6.85 12.31
C HIS A 115 4.27 -7.11 11.58
N ILE A 116 4.23 -6.92 10.27
CA ILE A 116 3.02 -7.10 9.46
C ILE A 116 3.18 -8.31 8.58
N HIS A 117 2.25 -9.25 8.72
CA HIS A 117 2.14 -10.38 7.82
C HIS A 117 0.69 -10.50 7.31
N GLY A 118 0.52 -10.46 5.98
CA GLY A 118 -0.79 -10.38 5.35
C GLY A 118 -1.57 -9.13 5.80
N ASN A 119 -2.70 -9.34 6.48
CA ASN A 119 -3.53 -8.28 7.08
C ASN A 119 -3.45 -8.26 8.61
N VAL A 120 -2.51 -9.00 9.20
CA VAL A 120 -2.36 -9.12 10.65
C VAL A 120 -1.12 -8.36 11.10
N ILE A 121 -1.29 -7.55 12.14
CA ILE A 121 -0.20 -6.88 12.84
C ILE A 121 0.13 -7.70 14.09
N TYR A 122 1.37 -8.15 14.15
CA TYR A 122 1.98 -8.80 15.29
C TYR A 122 2.81 -7.77 16.05
N SER A 123 2.88 -7.88 17.37
CA SER A 123 3.72 -6.99 18.18
C SER A 123 4.70 -7.78 19.02
N THR A 124 5.83 -7.18 19.38
CA THR A 124 6.80 -7.80 20.31
C THR A 124 6.28 -7.98 21.74
N THR A 125 5.06 -7.50 22.03
CA THR A 125 4.31 -7.84 23.25
C THR A 125 3.52 -9.15 23.15
N GLY A 126 3.55 -9.79 21.97
CA GLY A 126 2.84 -11.01 21.66
C GLY A 126 1.39 -10.80 21.19
N VAL A 127 0.90 -9.57 21.00
CA VAL A 127 -0.47 -9.36 20.48
C VAL A 127 -0.51 -9.55 18.96
N ALA A 128 -1.51 -10.27 18.47
CA ALA A 128 -1.88 -10.34 17.06
C ALA A 128 -3.21 -9.61 16.81
N ILE A 129 -3.26 -8.77 15.77
CA ILE A 129 -4.39 -7.88 15.47
C ILE A 129 -4.72 -8.00 13.99
N ASP A 130 -5.94 -8.42 13.69
CA ASP A 130 -6.50 -8.38 12.35
C ASP A 130 -6.88 -6.94 11.98
N MET A 131 -6.36 -6.47 10.85
CA MET A 131 -6.64 -5.15 10.29
C MET A 131 -7.74 -5.18 9.22
N ASN A 132 -8.40 -6.33 8.99
CA ASN A 132 -9.54 -6.43 8.10
C ASN A 132 -10.78 -5.69 8.65
N GLY A 133 -11.53 -5.05 7.75
CA GLY A 133 -12.77 -4.36 8.06
C GLY A 133 -12.58 -2.88 8.43
N SER A 134 -13.59 -2.30 9.07
CA SER A 134 -13.61 -0.86 9.39
C SER A 134 -12.80 -0.47 10.63
N SER A 135 -12.48 -1.44 11.50
CA SER A 135 -11.70 -1.25 12.72
C SER A 135 -10.91 -2.53 13.04
N PRO A 136 -9.72 -2.41 13.67
CA PRO A 136 -8.91 -3.56 14.02
C PRO A 136 -9.61 -4.47 15.03
N THR A 137 -9.30 -5.77 14.96
CA THR A 137 -9.79 -6.79 15.90
C THR A 137 -8.61 -7.56 16.48
N THR A 138 -8.51 -7.62 17.81
CA THR A 138 -7.49 -8.47 18.45
C THR A 138 -7.83 -9.94 18.21
N LEU A 139 -6.95 -10.68 17.55
CA LEU A 139 -7.10 -12.11 17.31
C LEU A 139 -6.69 -12.92 18.55
N GLY A 140 -5.58 -12.55 19.18
CA GLY A 140 -5.03 -13.29 20.31
C GLY A 140 -3.77 -12.67 20.88
N ARG A 141 -3.16 -13.39 21.83
CA ARG A 141 -1.88 -13.02 22.42
C ARG A 141 -1.02 -14.26 22.67
N TYR A 142 0.18 -14.28 22.08
CA TYR A 142 1.21 -15.27 22.38
C TYR A 142 1.68 -15.11 23.84
N PRO A 143 1.71 -16.19 24.63
CA PRO A 143 2.11 -16.14 26.03
C PRO A 143 3.64 -16.10 26.17
N ILE A 144 4.27 -15.06 25.60
CA ILE A 144 5.71 -14.84 25.65
C ILE A 144 6.19 -14.67 27.10
N SER A 145 7.35 -15.23 27.44
CA SER A 145 7.82 -15.25 28.84
C SER A 145 8.37 -13.91 29.35
N GLY A 146 8.33 -12.85 28.56
CA GLY A 146 8.96 -11.55 28.86
C GLY A 146 8.61 -10.48 27.82
N THR A 147 9.57 -9.60 27.52
CA THR A 147 9.46 -8.64 26.42
C THR A 147 10.33 -9.13 25.27
N ALA A 148 9.74 -9.33 24.10
CA ALA A 148 10.52 -9.66 22.92
C ALA A 148 11.23 -8.40 22.40
N SER A 149 12.47 -8.58 21.97
CA SER A 149 13.24 -7.54 21.26
C SER A 149 12.90 -7.53 19.78
N GLU A 150 12.67 -8.71 19.22
CA GLU A 150 12.37 -8.93 17.81
C GLU A 150 11.25 -9.98 17.67
N LEU A 151 10.54 -9.94 16.55
CA LEU A 151 9.56 -10.95 16.17
C LEU A 151 9.70 -11.30 14.69
N LEU A 152 9.46 -12.56 14.34
CA LEU A 152 9.33 -13.01 12.95
C LEU A 152 8.11 -13.90 12.79
N ILE A 153 7.51 -13.84 11.61
CA ILE A 153 6.43 -14.73 11.19
C ILE A 153 6.94 -15.57 10.03
N ASP A 154 6.74 -16.87 10.12
CA ASP A 154 7.10 -17.87 9.12
C ASP A 154 5.85 -18.64 8.74
N ASP A 155 5.25 -18.26 7.61
CA ASP A 155 4.01 -18.88 7.15
C ASP A 155 4.22 -20.30 6.69
N PHE A 156 5.42 -20.61 6.18
CA PHE A 156 5.74 -21.94 5.70
C PHE A 156 5.68 -22.94 6.84
N GLU A 157 6.29 -22.59 7.98
CA GLU A 157 6.23 -23.42 9.19
C GLU A 157 4.96 -23.21 10.03
N HIS A 158 4.12 -22.22 9.69
CA HIS A 158 3.04 -21.75 10.55
C HIS A 158 3.52 -21.41 11.97
N LEU A 159 4.66 -20.71 12.08
CA LEU A 159 5.29 -20.35 13.35
C LEU A 159 5.50 -18.84 13.52
N ALA A 160 5.31 -18.38 14.75
CA ALA A 160 5.73 -17.08 15.22
C ALA A 160 6.95 -17.23 16.15
N TYR A 161 8.02 -16.52 15.84
CA TYR A 161 9.28 -16.52 16.60
C TYR A 161 9.41 -15.20 17.37
N PHE A 162 9.73 -15.29 18.66
CA PHE A 162 9.95 -14.13 19.51
C PHE A 162 11.33 -14.19 20.17
N LEU A 163 12.16 -13.18 19.94
CA LEU A 163 13.48 -13.09 20.57
C LEU A 163 13.34 -12.51 21.98
N VAL A 164 13.31 -13.38 22.99
CA VAL A 164 13.09 -13.02 24.40
C VAL A 164 14.39 -13.25 25.19
N GLY A 165 15.14 -12.17 25.43
CA GLY A 165 16.39 -12.21 26.18
C GLY A 165 17.48 -13.00 25.45
N ASN A 166 17.76 -14.22 25.91
CA ASN A 166 18.78 -15.10 25.35
C ASN A 166 18.18 -16.39 24.75
N LYS A 167 16.94 -16.33 24.25
CA LYS A 167 16.28 -17.44 23.57
C LYS A 167 15.30 -16.91 22.53
N ILE A 168 15.02 -17.74 21.53
CA ILE A 168 13.89 -17.55 20.62
C ILE A 168 12.78 -18.45 21.12
N GLU A 169 11.61 -17.89 21.43
CA GLU A 169 10.41 -18.64 21.75
C GLU A 169 9.59 -18.88 20.49
N LEU A 170 9.09 -20.09 20.32
CA LEU A 170 8.35 -20.53 19.14
C LEU A 170 6.91 -20.76 19.55
N PHE A 171 5.98 -20.26 18.75
CA PHE A 171 4.56 -20.47 18.93
C PHE A 171 3.91 -20.84 17.60
N ASP A 172 2.92 -21.71 17.68
CA ASP A 172 2.00 -21.98 16.60
C ASP A 172 1.27 -20.68 16.21
N LEU A 173 1.32 -20.33 14.93
CA LEU A 173 0.85 -19.04 14.42
C LEU A 173 -0.65 -18.83 14.69
N ASP A 174 -1.47 -19.87 14.51
CA ASP A 174 -2.93 -19.79 14.60
C ASP A 174 -3.47 -20.04 16.00
N THR A 175 -2.88 -21.00 16.72
CA THR A 175 -3.39 -21.43 18.04
C THR A 175 -2.71 -20.73 19.22
N TYR A 176 -1.64 -19.97 18.98
CA TYR A 176 -0.82 -19.29 20.00
C TYR A 176 -0.14 -20.23 21.01
N VAL A 177 -0.17 -21.54 20.75
CA VAL A 177 0.40 -22.56 21.63
C VAL A 177 1.92 -22.58 21.48
N SER A 178 2.65 -22.64 22.60
CA SER A 178 4.11 -22.73 22.57
C SER A 178 4.57 -24.05 21.95
N ARG A 179 5.47 -23.95 20.97
CA ARG A 179 6.13 -25.08 20.29
C ARG A 179 7.54 -25.36 20.81
N GLY A 180 8.04 -24.51 21.70
CA GLY A 180 9.34 -24.68 22.33
C GLY A 180 10.15 -23.39 22.36
N SER A 181 11.45 -23.53 22.56
CA SER A 181 12.37 -22.39 22.52
C SER A 181 13.78 -22.82 22.10
N ILE A 182 14.46 -21.99 21.30
CA ILE A 182 15.86 -22.17 20.92
C ILE A 182 16.73 -21.33 21.88
N PRO A 183 17.57 -21.94 22.73
CA PRO A 183 18.46 -21.20 23.62
C PRO A 183 19.63 -20.56 22.84
N LEU A 184 19.97 -19.32 23.21
CA LEU A 184 21.09 -18.52 22.66
C LEU A 184 22.13 -18.24 23.77
N PRO A 185 22.87 -19.25 24.24
CA PRO A 185 23.70 -19.16 25.44
C PRO A 185 24.87 -18.15 25.33
N THR A 186 25.29 -17.81 24.11
CA THR A 186 26.38 -16.85 23.85
C THR A 186 25.90 -15.41 23.69
N VAL A 187 24.59 -15.16 23.77
CA VAL A 187 24.00 -13.84 23.61
C VAL A 187 23.75 -13.21 24.98
N SER A 188 24.35 -12.05 25.25
CA SER A 188 23.92 -11.20 26.36
C SER A 188 22.60 -10.52 25.98
N SER A 189 21.59 -10.63 26.84
CA SER A 189 20.19 -10.18 26.66
C SER A 189 19.97 -8.71 26.26
N ASP A 190 21.04 -7.91 26.21
CA ASP A 190 20.92 -6.46 26.25
C ASP A 190 21.17 -5.82 24.87
N LYS A 191 21.59 -6.60 23.85
CA LYS A 191 22.09 -6.08 22.55
C LYS A 191 21.91 -7.07 21.39
N THR A 192 20.66 -7.41 21.07
CA THR A 192 20.29 -8.16 19.88
C THR A 192 19.16 -7.47 19.14
N ASP A 193 19.32 -7.35 17.83
CA ASP A 193 18.35 -6.78 16.91
C ASP A 193 18.46 -7.53 15.56
N ASP A 194 17.49 -7.29 14.68
CA ASP A 194 17.43 -7.77 13.30
C ASP A 194 17.50 -9.30 13.19
N LEU A 195 16.66 -9.98 13.98
CA LEU A 195 16.43 -11.40 13.77
C LEU A 195 15.82 -11.58 12.37
N VAL A 196 16.41 -12.43 11.55
CA VAL A 196 15.93 -12.78 10.21
C VAL A 196 15.97 -14.28 10.00
N ILE A 197 15.04 -14.81 9.20
CA ILE A 197 15.14 -16.15 8.62
C ILE A 197 15.85 -15.99 7.28
N TYR A 198 17.03 -16.57 7.12
CA TYR A 198 17.82 -16.44 5.88
C TYR A 198 17.73 -17.70 5.00
N GLN A 199 17.36 -18.83 5.59
CA GLN A 199 17.01 -20.10 4.95
C GLN A 199 16.00 -20.82 5.85
N HIS A 200 15.27 -21.80 5.30
CA HIS A 200 14.34 -22.64 6.06
C HIS A 200 14.97 -23.14 7.38
N LYS A 201 14.32 -22.84 8.51
CA LYS A 201 14.78 -23.14 9.89
C LYS A 201 16.16 -22.62 10.28
N LYS A 202 16.73 -21.66 9.52
CA LYS A 202 18.00 -21.01 9.82
C LYS A 202 17.83 -19.52 10.01
N PHE A 203 18.31 -19.05 11.16
CA PHE A 203 18.16 -17.67 11.58
C PHE A 203 19.50 -16.96 11.57
N ALA A 204 19.47 -15.66 11.34
CA ALA A 204 20.60 -14.79 11.62
C ALA A 204 20.12 -13.64 12.49
N LEU A 205 20.97 -13.14 13.36
CA LEU A 205 20.69 -11.94 14.13
C LEU A 205 21.96 -11.14 14.37
N ARG A 206 21.80 -9.85 14.62
CA ARG A 206 22.88 -8.99 15.04
C ARG A 206 23.12 -9.16 16.53
N VAL A 207 24.38 -9.34 16.94
CA VAL A 207 24.79 -9.48 18.34
C VAL A 207 25.90 -8.49 18.71
N ALA A 208 26.01 -8.13 19.98
CA ALA A 208 27.11 -7.35 20.58
C ALA A 208 27.35 -5.95 19.96
N ASN A 209 26.52 -4.96 20.30
CA ASN A 209 26.60 -3.56 19.81
C ASN A 209 26.54 -3.42 18.28
N GLY A 210 26.05 -4.43 17.58
CA GLY A 210 25.86 -4.39 16.13
C GLY A 210 27.07 -4.70 15.26
N ASN A 211 28.17 -5.21 15.84
CA ASN A 211 29.40 -5.51 15.09
C ASN A 211 29.60 -7.00 14.77
N GLN A 212 28.69 -7.87 15.20
CA GLN A 212 28.75 -9.30 14.93
C GLN A 212 27.39 -9.78 14.42
N ILE A 213 27.41 -10.76 13.51
CA ILE A 213 26.24 -11.48 13.06
C ILE A 213 26.38 -12.90 13.60
N MET A 214 25.35 -13.38 14.30
CA MET A 214 25.22 -14.75 14.74
C MET A 214 24.33 -15.48 13.76
N PHE A 215 24.79 -16.62 13.26
CA PHE A 215 23.96 -17.57 12.53
C PHE A 215 23.52 -18.63 13.53
N ILE A 216 22.22 -18.87 13.58
CA ILE A 216 21.60 -19.91 14.37
C ILE A 216 21.06 -20.92 13.37
N ASP A 217 21.74 -22.04 13.29
CA ASP A 217 21.11 -23.26 12.82
C ASP A 217 20.39 -23.81 14.06
N ALA A 218 19.05 -23.89 14.02
CA ALA A 218 18.27 -24.41 15.15
C ALA A 218 18.86 -25.79 15.54
N VAL A 219 19.16 -25.98 16.82
CA VAL A 219 20.29 -26.81 17.33
C VAL A 219 20.04 -28.34 17.24
N PRO A 220 21.09 -29.18 17.27
CA PRO A 220 21.04 -30.60 16.92
C PRO A 220 20.40 -31.46 18.01
N GLY A 221 19.44 -32.25 17.57
CA GLY A 221 18.88 -33.44 18.20
C GLY A 221 18.59 -34.43 17.07
N ASP A 222 18.40 -35.69 17.39
CA ASP A 222 17.94 -36.72 16.46
C ASP A 222 16.91 -37.51 17.27
N GLN A 223 15.70 -36.96 17.32
CA GLN A 223 14.64 -37.30 18.25
C GLN A 223 14.13 -38.72 17.97
N ASP A 224 14.13 -39.15 16.72
CA ASP A 224 13.69 -40.48 16.31
C ASP A 224 14.85 -41.47 16.04
N GLY A 225 16.09 -40.98 16.02
CA GLY A 225 17.31 -41.79 15.97
C GLY A 225 17.68 -42.25 14.57
N ASP A 226 17.28 -41.53 13.52
CA ASP A 226 17.43 -41.93 12.12
C ASP A 226 18.77 -41.48 11.49
N GLY A 227 19.53 -40.64 12.20
CA GLY A 227 20.83 -40.12 11.78
C GLY A 227 20.78 -38.78 11.05
N ILE A 228 19.60 -38.17 10.91
CA ILE A 228 19.36 -36.80 10.47
C ILE A 228 19.07 -35.95 11.70
N GLU A 229 19.59 -34.72 11.74
CA GLU A 229 19.35 -33.85 12.89
C GLU A 229 17.93 -33.24 12.78
N ASP A 230 17.17 -33.10 13.86
CA ASP A 230 15.76 -32.65 13.94
C ASP A 230 15.45 -31.40 13.11
N TYR A 231 16.43 -30.50 12.94
CA TYR A 231 16.26 -29.27 12.16
C TYR A 231 16.49 -29.45 10.66
N MET A 232 17.10 -30.57 10.25
CA MET A 232 17.28 -31.05 8.88
C MET A 232 16.36 -32.23 8.54
N ASP A 233 15.64 -32.76 9.52
CA ASP A 233 14.74 -33.89 9.38
C ASP A 233 13.35 -33.41 8.93
N ASN A 234 12.89 -33.91 7.78
CA ASN A 234 11.54 -33.65 7.29
C ASN A 234 10.46 -34.50 7.99
N CYS A 235 10.85 -35.40 8.90
CA CYS A 235 9.96 -36.13 9.81
C CYS A 235 10.53 -36.33 11.23
N PRO A 236 10.72 -35.26 12.05
CA PRO A 236 11.44 -35.31 13.34
C PRO A 236 10.93 -36.27 14.44
N GLU A 237 9.83 -36.97 14.21
CA GLU A 237 9.27 -37.96 15.13
C GLU A 237 9.24 -39.39 14.54
N THR A 238 9.60 -39.56 13.27
CA THR A 238 9.46 -40.81 12.52
C THR A 238 10.64 -41.07 11.60
N ALA A 239 11.52 -41.96 12.04
CA ALA A 239 12.79 -42.22 11.39
C ALA A 239 12.69 -42.51 9.88
N ASN A 240 13.29 -41.65 9.06
CA ASN A 240 13.39 -41.74 7.60
C ASN A 240 14.76 -41.25 7.08
N PRO A 241 15.80 -42.09 7.20
CA PRO A 241 17.17 -41.70 6.84
C PRO A 241 17.39 -41.33 5.36
N ASP A 242 16.42 -41.63 4.49
CA ASP A 242 16.46 -41.29 3.07
C ASP A 242 15.86 -39.90 2.75
N GLN A 243 15.16 -39.28 3.71
CA GLN A 243 14.59 -37.93 3.64
C GLN A 243 13.79 -37.73 2.34
N LEU A 244 13.07 -38.77 1.91
CA LEU A 244 12.26 -38.71 0.71
C LEU A 244 11.10 -37.75 0.93
N ASP A 245 11.00 -36.78 0.03
CA ASP A 245 9.97 -35.74 -0.02
C ASP A 245 9.61 -35.58 -1.50
N THR A 246 8.53 -36.22 -1.91
CA THR A 246 8.16 -36.40 -3.32
C THR A 246 7.61 -35.12 -3.95
N ASP A 247 6.90 -34.29 -3.18
CA ASP A 247 6.26 -33.06 -3.67
C ASP A 247 6.96 -31.76 -3.23
N GLN A 248 7.99 -31.87 -2.39
CA GLN A 248 8.87 -30.80 -1.92
C GLN A 248 8.19 -29.80 -0.98
N ASP A 249 7.29 -30.30 -0.12
CA ASP A 249 6.61 -29.51 0.91
C ASP A 249 7.31 -29.51 2.28
N SER A 250 8.49 -30.14 2.35
CA SER A 250 9.31 -30.27 3.57
C SER A 250 8.72 -31.18 4.65
N LEU A 251 7.65 -31.94 4.37
CA LEU A 251 7.26 -33.14 5.09
C LEU A 251 7.78 -34.36 4.34
N GLY A 252 8.42 -35.29 5.05
CA GLY A 252 8.85 -36.53 4.41
C GLY A 252 7.66 -37.42 4.08
N ASP A 253 7.74 -38.17 2.98
CA ASP A 253 6.72 -39.11 2.51
C ASP A 253 6.20 -40.07 3.61
N ILE A 254 7.01 -40.32 4.66
CA ILE A 254 6.67 -41.21 5.77
C ILE A 254 5.74 -40.57 6.81
N CYS A 255 5.80 -39.25 6.99
CA CYS A 255 5.01 -38.49 7.96
C CYS A 255 4.03 -37.52 7.29
N ASP A 256 4.10 -37.39 5.97
CA ASP A 256 3.13 -36.71 5.14
C ASP A 256 1.87 -37.57 4.92
N VAL A 257 0.71 -36.98 5.14
CA VAL A 257 -0.59 -37.59 4.90
C VAL A 257 -0.92 -37.61 3.40
N TYR A 258 -0.38 -36.68 2.61
CA TYR A 258 -0.56 -36.54 1.17
C TYR A 258 0.77 -36.40 0.40
N PRO A 259 1.59 -37.49 0.30
CA PRO A 259 2.97 -37.47 -0.25
C PRO A 259 3.17 -37.07 -1.72
N ASN A 260 2.16 -36.52 -2.39
CA ASN A 260 2.24 -36.07 -3.77
C ASN A 260 1.47 -34.74 -3.98
N ASP A 261 1.10 -34.06 -2.90
CA ASP A 261 0.35 -32.82 -2.88
C ASP A 261 0.99 -31.83 -1.89
N ALA A 262 1.84 -30.95 -2.42
CA ALA A 262 2.63 -30.04 -1.61
C ALA A 262 1.83 -29.04 -0.75
N ASP A 263 0.53 -28.91 -1.00
CA ASP A 263 -0.36 -28.05 -0.22
C ASP A 263 -0.96 -28.79 1.00
N ASN A 264 -0.60 -30.07 1.21
CA ASN A 264 -1.14 -30.95 2.25
C ASN A 264 -2.67 -31.00 2.29
N TYR A 265 -3.29 -30.67 1.16
CA TYR A 265 -4.71 -30.65 1.06
C TYR A 265 -5.16 -32.10 0.99
N ALA A 266 -6.04 -32.48 1.91
CA ALA A 266 -6.95 -33.56 1.59
C ALA A 266 -7.55 -33.19 0.25
N ALA A 267 -7.21 -33.94 -0.82
CA ALA A 267 -8.01 -33.99 -2.01
C ALA A 267 -9.42 -34.32 -1.51
N CYS A 268 -10.19 -33.26 -1.26
CA CYS A 268 -11.41 -33.32 -0.52
C CYS A 268 -12.32 -34.08 -1.45
N LEU A 269 -12.57 -35.34 -1.11
CA LEU A 269 -13.66 -36.13 -1.65
C LEU A 269 -15.02 -35.54 -1.22
N VAL A 270 -15.20 -34.20 -1.25
CA VAL A 270 -16.48 -33.48 -1.32
C VAL A 270 -16.36 -32.04 -1.92
N GLU A 271 -15.39 -31.71 -2.79
CA GLU A 271 -15.33 -30.34 -3.39
C GLU A 271 -15.65 -30.22 -4.89
N THR A 272 -16.31 -31.21 -5.50
CA THR A 272 -16.62 -31.14 -6.94
C THR A 272 -17.95 -30.49 -7.30
N GLN A 273 -18.88 -30.23 -6.37
CA GLN A 273 -20.15 -29.56 -6.68
C GLN A 273 -20.15 -28.06 -6.40
N VAL A 274 -19.61 -27.61 -5.27
CA VAL A 274 -19.63 -26.18 -4.88
C VAL A 274 -18.65 -25.36 -5.73
N GLN A 275 -17.44 -25.86 -5.99
CA GLN A 275 -16.48 -25.15 -6.84
C GLN A 275 -16.94 -25.03 -8.31
N HIS A 276 -17.56 -26.05 -8.89
CA HIS A 276 -18.10 -25.96 -10.25
C HIS A 276 -19.24 -24.95 -10.35
N GLU A 277 -20.17 -24.93 -9.38
CA GLU A 277 -21.25 -23.94 -9.38
C GLU A 277 -20.72 -22.51 -9.21
N ILE A 278 -19.70 -22.31 -8.38
CA ILE A 278 -19.04 -21.00 -8.23
C ILE A 278 -18.36 -20.58 -9.54
N ILE A 279 -17.61 -21.48 -10.18
CA ILE A 279 -16.92 -21.21 -11.44
C ILE A 279 -17.92 -20.91 -12.56
N ASP A 280 -19.02 -21.67 -12.65
CA ASP A 280 -20.08 -21.45 -13.63
C ASP A 280 -20.80 -20.12 -13.40
N ASN A 281 -21.08 -19.77 -12.14
CA ASN A 281 -21.66 -18.48 -11.77
C ASN A 281 -20.71 -17.32 -12.08
N LEU A 282 -19.41 -17.47 -11.84
CA LEU A 282 -18.40 -16.46 -12.18
C LEU A 282 -18.28 -16.28 -13.69
N ASN A 283 -18.29 -17.38 -14.45
CA ASN A 283 -18.25 -17.33 -15.91
C ASN A 283 -19.51 -16.67 -16.49
N ALA A 284 -20.69 -17.00 -15.95
CA ALA A 284 -21.95 -16.35 -16.33
C ALA A 284 -21.95 -14.85 -16.00
N ALA A 285 -21.45 -14.47 -14.82
CA ALA A 285 -21.30 -13.06 -14.43
C ALA A 285 -20.32 -12.31 -15.34
N ASN A 286 -19.19 -12.93 -15.69
CA ASN A 286 -18.23 -12.36 -16.63
C ASN A 286 -18.82 -12.17 -18.03
N HIS A 287 -19.60 -13.14 -18.52
CA HIS A 287 -20.30 -13.00 -19.80
C HIS A 287 -21.35 -11.88 -19.76
N GLN A 288 -22.07 -11.73 -18.65
CA GLN A 288 -23.03 -10.63 -18.48
C GLN A 288 -22.33 -9.28 -18.46
N LEU A 289 -21.23 -9.15 -17.71
CA LEU A 289 -20.42 -7.93 -17.67
C LEU A 289 -19.88 -7.55 -19.05
N GLN A 290 -19.44 -8.53 -19.85
CA GLN A 290 -18.99 -8.29 -21.20
C GLN A 290 -20.14 -7.79 -22.11
N SER A 291 -21.34 -8.37 -21.98
CA SER A 291 -22.52 -7.90 -22.72
C SER A 291 -22.92 -6.47 -22.32
N ASP A 292 -22.81 -6.14 -21.03
CA ASP A 292 -23.12 -4.80 -20.54
C ASP A 292 -22.09 -3.77 -21.03
N LEU A 293 -20.80 -4.17 -21.07
CA LEU A 293 -19.73 -3.36 -21.64
C LEU A 293 -19.97 -3.07 -23.14
N ASP A 294 -20.30 -4.08 -23.93
CA ASP A 294 -20.57 -3.93 -25.36
C ASP A 294 -21.80 -3.02 -25.60
N SER A 295 -22.84 -3.16 -24.78
CA SER A 295 -24.03 -2.27 -24.80
C SER A 295 -23.67 -0.82 -24.48
N CYS A 296 -22.87 -0.59 -23.44
CA CYS A 296 -22.41 0.75 -23.05
C CYS A 296 -21.53 1.40 -24.14
N GLN A 297 -20.66 0.61 -24.78
CA GLN A 297 -19.88 1.07 -25.94
C GLN A 297 -20.79 1.46 -27.11
N GLY A 298 -21.83 0.67 -27.39
CA GLY A 298 -22.83 1.01 -28.41
C GLY A 298 -23.57 2.33 -28.12
N GLN A 299 -23.97 2.56 -26.86
CA GLN A 299 -24.57 3.82 -26.45
C GLN A 299 -23.61 5.01 -26.63
N THR A 300 -22.33 4.82 -26.29
CA THR A 300 -21.28 5.83 -26.46
C THR A 300 -21.09 6.18 -27.94
N GLN A 301 -21.10 5.20 -28.84
CA GLN A 301 -21.02 5.43 -30.28
C GLN A 301 -22.23 6.22 -30.81
N ASN A 302 -23.44 5.88 -30.36
CA ASN A 302 -24.66 6.60 -30.72
C ASN A 302 -24.64 8.06 -30.22
N LEU A 303 -24.15 8.29 -29.00
CA LEU A 303 -23.98 9.63 -28.45
C LEU A 303 -22.98 10.45 -29.29
N ASN A 304 -21.83 9.86 -29.64
CA ASN A 304 -20.82 10.51 -30.49
C ASN A 304 -21.36 10.85 -31.89
N ALA A 305 -22.18 9.98 -32.47
CA ALA A 305 -22.86 10.25 -33.74
C ALA A 305 -23.82 11.44 -33.62
N THR A 306 -24.58 11.51 -32.52
CA THR A 306 -25.51 12.62 -32.24
C THR A 306 -24.77 13.93 -32.04
N ILE A 307 -23.66 13.92 -31.28
CA ILE A 307 -22.79 15.10 -31.10
C ILE A 307 -22.26 15.60 -32.45
N SER A 308 -21.86 14.69 -33.34
CA SER A 308 -21.36 15.04 -34.67
C SER A 308 -22.45 15.69 -35.55
N GLN A 309 -23.69 15.19 -35.47
CA GLN A 309 -24.84 15.78 -36.15
C GLN A 309 -25.16 17.19 -35.62
N LEU A 310 -25.17 17.36 -34.29
CA LEU A 310 -25.39 18.66 -33.66
C LEU A 310 -24.30 19.68 -34.04
N HIS A 311 -23.04 19.25 -34.08
CA HIS A 311 -21.93 20.10 -34.51
C HIS A 311 -22.10 20.56 -35.96
N SER A 312 -22.51 19.66 -36.85
CA SER A 312 -22.77 19.97 -38.27
C SER A 312 -23.93 20.96 -38.41
N ALA A 313 -25.04 20.74 -37.70
CA ALA A 313 -26.19 21.63 -37.70
C ALA A 313 -25.84 23.03 -37.15
N ASN A 314 -25.07 23.11 -36.07
CA ASN A 314 -24.64 24.38 -35.51
C ASN A 314 -23.73 25.16 -36.48
N THR A 315 -22.83 24.45 -37.18
CA THR A 315 -21.98 25.06 -38.21
C THR A 315 -22.80 25.64 -39.37
N GLN A 316 -23.85 24.91 -39.80
CA GLN A 316 -24.76 25.41 -40.82
C GLN A 316 -25.51 26.67 -40.35
N LEU A 317 -26.08 26.65 -39.14
CA LEU A 317 -26.79 27.81 -38.58
C LEU A 317 -25.88 29.04 -38.47
N LEU A 318 -24.61 28.86 -38.09
CA LEU A 318 -23.64 29.95 -38.07
C LEU A 318 -23.41 30.54 -39.47
N SER A 319 -23.33 29.69 -40.50
CA SER A 319 -23.19 30.16 -41.88
C SER A 319 -24.43 30.90 -42.39
N GLU A 320 -25.63 30.43 -42.03
CA GLU A 320 -26.89 31.09 -42.38
C GLU A 320 -27.01 32.45 -41.68
N ASN A 321 -26.66 32.53 -40.40
CA ASN A 321 -26.63 33.79 -39.65
C ASN A 321 -25.68 34.81 -40.31
N HIS A 322 -24.50 34.37 -40.71
CA HIS A 322 -23.54 35.23 -41.40
C HIS A 322 -24.11 35.79 -42.73
N GLN A 323 -24.76 34.94 -43.54
CA GLN A 323 -25.41 35.37 -44.78
C GLN A 323 -26.55 36.37 -44.53
N LEU A 324 -27.32 36.18 -43.47
CA LEU A 324 -28.36 37.13 -43.07
C LEU A 324 -27.77 38.49 -42.66
N GLU A 325 -26.65 38.50 -41.92
CA GLU A 325 -25.96 39.74 -41.55
C GLU A 325 -25.43 40.49 -42.77
N GLU A 326 -24.83 39.78 -43.73
CA GLU A 326 -24.38 40.34 -45.00
C GLU A 326 -25.56 40.93 -45.80
N ALA A 327 -26.66 40.18 -45.92
CA ALA A 327 -27.86 40.63 -46.62
C ALA A 327 -28.50 41.86 -45.95
N LEU A 328 -28.56 41.89 -44.61
CA LEU A 328 -29.05 43.03 -43.85
C LEU A 328 -28.17 44.28 -44.09
N THR A 329 -26.85 44.08 -44.14
CA THR A 329 -25.89 45.16 -44.42
C THR A 329 -26.08 45.71 -45.83
N ALA A 330 -26.24 44.82 -46.82
CA ALA A 330 -26.53 45.22 -48.19
C ALA A 330 -27.86 45.99 -48.32
N LEU A 331 -28.90 45.55 -47.61
CA LEU A 331 -30.19 46.25 -47.58
C LEU A 331 -30.05 47.65 -46.96
N LYS A 332 -29.38 47.76 -45.81
CA LYS A 332 -29.12 49.05 -45.15
C LYS A 332 -28.36 50.01 -46.06
N ASN A 333 -27.38 49.50 -46.82
CA ASN A 333 -26.62 50.29 -47.79
C ASN A 333 -27.42 50.71 -49.03
N SER A 334 -28.55 50.07 -49.32
CA SER A 334 -29.37 50.36 -50.52
C SER A 334 -30.37 51.52 -50.33
N ILE A 335 -30.54 51.98 -49.08
CA ILE A 335 -31.46 53.05 -48.73
C ILE A 335 -30.65 54.34 -48.61
N ASP A 336 -30.87 55.26 -49.55
CA ASP A 336 -30.29 56.61 -49.61
C ASP A 336 -31.41 57.53 -50.10
N SER A 337 -32.08 58.20 -49.15
CA SER A 337 -33.35 58.89 -49.33
C SER A 337 -33.21 60.21 -50.09
N ASP A 338 -32.09 60.93 -49.95
CA ASP A 338 -31.83 62.19 -50.66
C ASP A 338 -30.82 62.06 -51.82
N ALA A 339 -30.30 60.84 -52.01
CA ALA A 339 -29.49 60.40 -53.15
C ALA A 339 -28.16 61.16 -53.28
N ASP A 340 -27.50 61.40 -52.15
CA ASP A 340 -26.22 62.09 -52.09
C ASP A 340 -25.00 61.14 -52.06
N GLY A 341 -25.24 59.84 -51.96
CA GLY A 341 -24.23 58.79 -51.97
C GLY A 341 -23.88 58.24 -50.59
N VAL A 342 -24.49 58.72 -49.50
CA VAL A 342 -24.34 58.18 -48.14
C VAL A 342 -25.64 57.48 -47.71
N PRO A 343 -25.61 56.18 -47.35
CA PRO A 343 -26.83 55.49 -46.91
C PRO A 343 -27.45 56.08 -45.65
N ASP A 344 -28.78 56.08 -45.55
CA ASP A 344 -29.57 56.72 -44.48
C ASP A 344 -29.14 56.36 -43.05
N TYR A 345 -28.65 55.13 -42.84
CA TYR A 345 -28.24 54.68 -41.50
C TYR A 345 -26.86 55.22 -41.06
N LEU A 346 -26.11 55.80 -41.99
CA LEU A 346 -24.84 56.49 -41.77
C LEU A 346 -24.94 58.01 -42.00
N ASP A 347 -26.01 58.47 -42.64
CA ASP A 347 -26.24 59.89 -42.92
C ASP A 347 -26.73 60.65 -41.67
N LEU A 348 -25.98 61.68 -41.28
CA LEU A 348 -26.29 62.57 -40.17
C LEU A 348 -26.99 63.87 -40.62
N CYS A 349 -27.05 64.13 -41.93
CA CYS A 349 -27.54 65.35 -42.55
C CYS A 349 -28.65 65.09 -43.61
N PRO A 350 -29.79 64.50 -43.21
CA PRO A 350 -30.85 64.15 -44.15
C PRO A 350 -31.42 65.37 -44.87
N ASN A 351 -31.60 65.27 -46.19
CA ASN A 351 -31.98 66.31 -47.17
C ASN A 351 -30.82 67.20 -47.62
N SER A 352 -29.64 66.63 -47.80
CA SER A 352 -28.52 67.31 -48.43
C SER A 352 -28.89 67.78 -49.85
N ARG A 353 -28.21 68.84 -50.32
CA ARG A 353 -28.59 69.47 -51.60
C ARG A 353 -28.04 68.65 -52.75
N LYS A 354 -28.94 68.09 -53.56
CA LYS A 354 -28.62 67.35 -54.80
C LYS A 354 -27.46 67.96 -55.61
N ASN A 355 -26.45 67.14 -55.90
CA ASN A 355 -25.21 67.47 -56.63
C ASN A 355 -24.21 68.38 -55.89
N LYS A 356 -24.30 68.47 -54.55
CA LYS A 356 -23.22 69.04 -53.73
C LYS A 356 -22.37 67.92 -53.14
N PRO A 357 -21.04 68.08 -53.08
CA PRO A 357 -20.19 67.09 -52.43
C PRO A 357 -20.52 67.06 -50.93
N VAL A 358 -20.69 65.85 -50.40
CA VAL A 358 -20.85 65.54 -48.98
C VAL A 358 -19.64 64.74 -48.48
N ASP A 359 -19.38 64.78 -47.18
CA ASP A 359 -18.37 64.01 -46.48
C ASP A 359 -18.91 62.60 -46.10
N ALA A 360 -18.10 61.83 -45.36
CA ALA A 360 -18.44 60.45 -45.01
C ALA A 360 -19.68 60.30 -44.11
N ASN A 361 -20.22 61.38 -43.57
CA ASN A 361 -21.42 61.41 -42.74
C ASN A 361 -22.63 62.06 -43.43
N GLY A 362 -22.55 62.37 -44.74
CA GLY A 362 -23.64 62.99 -45.51
C GLY A 362 -23.75 64.52 -45.36
N CYS A 363 -22.78 65.15 -44.69
CA CYS A 363 -22.68 66.60 -44.50
C CYS A 363 -21.57 67.20 -45.39
#